data_AF-A0A6N3CG90-F1
#
_entry.id   AF-A0A6N3CG90-F1
#
_cell.length_a   1.000
_cell.length_b   1.000
_cell.length_c   1.000
_cell.angle_alpha   90.00
_cell.angle_beta   90.00
_cell.angle_gamma   90.00
#
_symmetry.space_group_name_H-M   'P 1'
#
loop_
_entity.id
_entity.type
_entity.pdbx_description
1 polymer ?
#
loop_
_entity_poly.entity_id
_entity_poly.type
_entity_poly.pdbx_seq_one_letter_code
_entity_poly.pdbx_strand_id
1 'polypeptide(L)'
;MGHAAQFSILGTINTVVGLLSVSLFPQLAGKLNRRNLFFACIAVILCGIGLFSVAGTSLALVLLADELFFIPQPLVFLVVLMIITDCVEYDQWKLGHRDEALTLSVRPLLDKFVGAISNLVIGAAVAAGMTTGATAGSITKAGIISFKLHVFALPFALIILSSFVFFFRVKLTE
;
A
#
# COMPACT_ATOMS: atom_id res chain seq x y z
N MET A 1 4.08 23.29 -12.36
CA MET A 1 2.65 23.47 -12.01
C MET A 1 1.89 22.31 -12.67
N GLY A 2 1.62 21.24 -11.93
CA GLY A 2 0.99 20.05 -12.51
C GLY A 2 -0.45 20.34 -12.95
N HIS A 3 -0.86 19.80 -14.08
CA HIS A 3 -2.18 20.05 -14.65
C HIS A 3 -3.27 19.57 -13.68
N ALA A 4 -3.94 20.50 -12.98
CA ALA A 4 -4.98 20.20 -12.00
C ALA A 4 -6.10 19.31 -12.55
N ALA A 5 -6.38 19.41 -13.86
CA ALA A 5 -7.31 18.53 -14.55
C ALA A 5 -6.86 17.04 -14.52
N GLN A 6 -5.56 16.78 -14.66
CA GLN A 6 -5.02 15.41 -14.63
C GLN A 6 -5.07 14.82 -13.21
N PHE A 7 -4.83 15.63 -12.17
CA PHE A 7 -4.99 15.20 -10.78
C PHE A 7 -6.46 14.96 -10.40
N SER A 8 -7.38 15.77 -10.91
CA SER A 8 -8.82 15.57 -10.68
C SER A 8 -9.34 14.30 -11.37
N ILE A 9 -8.86 14.01 -12.59
CA ILE A 9 -9.20 12.78 -13.31
C ILE A 9 -8.64 11.56 -12.54
N LEU A 10 -7.39 11.63 -12.09
CA LEU A 10 -6.77 10.63 -11.21
C LEU A 10 -7.63 10.34 -9.98
N GLY A 11 -7.96 11.37 -9.19
CA GLY A 11 -8.75 11.20 -7.98
C GLY A 11 -10.14 10.62 -8.23
N THR A 12 -10.76 10.96 -9.35
CA THR A 12 -12.07 10.42 -9.73
C THR A 12 -11.97 8.93 -10.09
N ILE A 13 -10.97 8.55 -10.90
CA ILE A 13 -10.73 7.15 -11.28
C ILE A 13 -10.40 6.31 -10.05
N ASN A 14 -9.46 6.77 -9.21
CA ASN A 14 -9.07 6.09 -7.97
C ASN A 14 -10.27 5.87 -7.04
N THR A 15 -11.17 6.86 -6.92
CA THR A 15 -12.37 6.72 -6.08
C THR A 15 -13.31 5.64 -6.61
N VAL A 16 -13.57 5.63 -7.92
CA VAL A 16 -14.44 4.63 -8.55
C VAL A 16 -13.84 3.24 -8.44
N VAL A 17 -12.55 3.11 -8.76
CA VAL A 17 -11.86 1.82 -8.74
C VAL A 17 -11.65 1.31 -7.32
N GLY A 18 -11.35 2.19 -6.35
CA GLY A 18 -11.31 1.83 -4.94
C GLY A 18 -12.64 1.27 -4.44
N LEU A 19 -13.75 1.89 -4.85
CA LEU A 19 -15.11 1.45 -4.49
C LEU A 19 -15.46 0.10 -5.16
N LEU A 20 -15.09 -0.09 -6.42
CA LEU A 20 -15.21 -1.37 -7.11
C LEU A 20 -14.35 -2.46 -6.45
N SER A 21 -13.11 -2.13 -6.06
CA SER A 21 -12.19 -3.07 -5.41
C SER A 21 -12.77 -3.57 -4.08
N VAL A 22 -13.27 -2.66 -3.23
CA VAL A 22 -13.93 -3.03 -1.97
C VAL A 22 -15.15 -3.92 -2.22
N SER A 23 -15.93 -3.65 -3.28
CA SER A 23 -17.08 -4.48 -3.63
C SER A 23 -16.70 -5.87 -4.17
N LEU A 24 -15.54 -5.99 -4.82
CA LEU A 24 -14.98 -7.25 -5.32
C LEU A 24 -14.34 -8.10 -4.21
N PHE A 25 -13.94 -7.48 -3.09
CA PHE A 25 -13.34 -8.18 -1.94
C PHE A 25 -14.12 -9.42 -1.47
N PRO A 26 -15.43 -9.36 -1.14
CA PRO A 26 -16.16 -10.53 -0.64
C PRO A 26 -16.18 -11.70 -1.63
N GLN A 27 -16.22 -11.43 -2.94
CA GLN A 27 -16.19 -12.48 -3.96
C GLN A 27 -14.82 -13.14 -4.08
N LEU A 28 -13.75 -12.36 -3.95
CA LEU A 28 -12.37 -12.84 -4.00
C LEU A 28 -11.98 -13.58 -2.71
N ALA A 29 -12.35 -13.05 -1.55
CA ALA A 29 -12.11 -13.66 -0.23
C ALA A 29 -12.93 -14.93 -0.03
N GLY A 30 -14.12 -15.03 -0.62
CA GLY A 30 -14.92 -16.25 -0.57
C GLY A 30 -14.41 -17.37 -1.50
N LYS A 31 -13.68 -17.03 -2.58
CA LYS A 31 -13.14 -18.01 -3.54
C LYS A 31 -11.68 -18.39 -3.30
N LEU A 32 -10.89 -17.51 -2.70
CA LEU A 32 -9.47 -17.70 -2.41
C LEU A 32 -9.28 -17.75 -0.90
N ASN A 33 -8.55 -18.76 -0.40
CA ASN A 33 -8.12 -18.75 1.01
C ASN A 33 -7.45 -17.41 1.35
N ARG A 34 -7.74 -16.86 2.53
CA ARG A 34 -7.30 -15.50 2.96
C ARG A 34 -5.79 -15.28 2.76
N ARG A 35 -4.99 -16.33 3.00
CA ARG A 35 -3.54 -16.37 2.75
C ARG A 35 -3.19 -16.22 1.27
N ASN A 36 -3.89 -16.91 0.37
CA ASN A 36 -3.66 -16.81 -1.08
C ASN A 36 -4.13 -15.46 -1.61
N LEU A 37 -5.22 -14.90 -1.08
CA LEU A 37 -5.67 -13.56 -1.43
C LEU A 37 -4.63 -12.49 -1.04
N PHE A 38 -4.00 -12.61 0.13
CA PHE A 38 -2.93 -11.73 0.55
C PHE A 38 -1.72 -11.77 -0.40
N PHE A 39 -1.25 -12.98 -0.75
CA PHE A 39 -0.14 -13.14 -1.72
C PHE A 39 -0.51 -12.67 -3.12
N ALA A 40 -1.76 -12.88 -3.58
CA ALA A 40 -2.24 -12.34 -4.84
C ALA A 40 -2.23 -10.80 -4.84
N CYS A 41 -2.67 -10.17 -3.76
CA CYS A 41 -2.61 -8.71 -3.62
C CYS A 41 -1.17 -8.18 -3.64
N ILE A 42 -0.25 -8.84 -2.93
CA ILE A 42 1.18 -8.47 -2.95
C ILE A 42 1.77 -8.64 -4.36
N ALA A 43 1.42 -9.72 -5.06
CA ALA A 43 1.89 -9.93 -6.44
C ALA A 43 1.40 -8.80 -7.37
N VAL A 44 0.14 -8.39 -7.24
CA VAL A 44 -0.42 -7.26 -8.01
C VAL A 44 0.30 -5.95 -7.68
N ILE A 45 0.58 -5.67 -6.41
CA ILE A 45 1.37 -4.50 -5.98
C ILE A 45 2.79 -4.53 -6.59
N LEU A 46 3.46 -5.68 -6.56
CA LEU A 46 4.79 -5.84 -7.15
C LEU A 46 4.77 -5.66 -8.67
N CYS A 47 3.73 -6.16 -9.35
CA CYS A 47 3.51 -5.90 -10.78
C CYS A 47 3.29 -4.40 -11.05
N GLY A 48 2.55 -3.69 -10.20
CA GLY A 48 2.36 -2.24 -10.29
C GLY A 48 3.68 -1.47 -10.17
N ILE A 49 4.52 -1.81 -9.20
CA ILE A 49 5.85 -1.20 -9.04
C ILE A 49 6.75 -1.52 -10.25
N GLY A 50 6.69 -2.76 -10.75
CA GLY A 50 7.37 -3.17 -11.99
C GLY A 50 6.93 -2.32 -13.19
N LEU A 51 5.63 -2.11 -13.36
CA LEU A 51 5.08 -1.26 -14.42
C LEU A 51 5.52 0.20 -14.25
N PHE A 52 5.56 0.72 -13.03
CA PHE A 52 6.07 2.05 -12.70
C PHE A 52 7.54 2.25 -13.12
N SER A 53 8.36 1.21 -13.04
CA SER A 53 9.77 1.28 -13.48
C SER A 53 9.91 1.44 -15.00
N VAL A 54 8.94 0.93 -15.78
CA VAL A 54 8.92 0.96 -17.26
C VAL A 54 8.06 2.11 -17.80
N ALA A 55 7.18 2.70 -16.99
CA ALA A 55 6.21 3.71 -17.38
C ALA A 55 6.78 5.01 -17.98
N GLY A 56 8.07 5.29 -17.74
CA GLY A 56 8.78 6.39 -18.41
C GLY A 56 8.05 7.74 -18.25
N THR A 57 7.71 8.38 -19.38
CA THR A 57 6.97 9.66 -19.46
C THR A 57 5.51 9.49 -19.93
N SER A 58 5.04 8.26 -20.15
CA SER A 58 3.68 8.02 -20.65
C SER A 58 2.68 8.15 -19.51
N LEU A 59 1.87 9.22 -19.56
CA LEU A 59 0.84 9.50 -18.56
C LEU A 59 -0.11 8.31 -18.41
N ALA A 60 -0.55 7.70 -19.51
CA ALA A 60 -1.47 6.56 -19.48
C ALA A 60 -0.89 5.33 -18.75
N LEU A 61 0.42 5.06 -18.91
CA LEU A 61 1.05 3.91 -18.25
C LEU A 61 1.25 4.16 -16.76
N VAL A 62 1.56 5.42 -16.37
CA VAL A 62 1.64 5.83 -14.97
C VAL A 62 0.28 5.72 -14.29
N LEU A 63 -0.80 6.17 -14.95
CA LEU A 63 -2.17 6.04 -14.44
C LEU A 63 -2.57 4.58 -14.21
N LEU A 64 -2.23 3.70 -15.17
CA LEU A 64 -2.52 2.28 -15.04
C LEU A 64 -1.72 1.66 -13.89
N ALA A 65 -0.43 2.00 -13.77
CA ALA A 65 0.42 1.51 -12.68
C ALA A 65 -0.06 1.97 -11.30
N ASP A 66 -0.50 3.23 -11.20
CA ASP A 66 -1.07 3.81 -9.98
C ASP A 66 -2.34 3.09 -9.56
N GLU A 67 -3.25 2.86 -10.50
CA GLU A 67 -4.50 2.16 -10.24
C GLU A 67 -4.27 0.70 -9.82
N LEU A 68 -3.29 0.04 -10.44
CA LEU A 68 -2.90 -1.32 -10.07
C LEU A 68 -2.28 -1.39 -8.65
N PHE A 69 -1.67 -0.29 -8.17
CA PHE A 69 -1.19 -0.17 -6.81
C PHE A 69 -2.31 0.17 -5.82
N PHE A 70 -3.31 0.94 -6.26
CA PHE A 70 -4.43 1.38 -5.42
C PHE A 70 -5.48 0.29 -5.18
N ILE A 71 -5.81 -0.52 -6.21
CA ILE A 71 -6.79 -1.62 -6.11
C ILE A 71 -6.51 -2.56 -4.92
N PRO A 72 -5.29 -3.08 -4.71
CA PRO A 72 -5.03 -4.08 -3.67
C PRO A 72 -4.96 -3.49 -2.27
N GLN A 73 -4.77 -2.17 -2.13
CA GLN A 73 -4.61 -1.50 -0.83
C GLN A 73 -5.80 -1.73 0.12
N PRO A 74 -7.08 -1.49 -0.27
CA PRO A 74 -8.22 -1.81 0.57
C PRO A 74 -8.42 -3.31 0.78
N LEU A 75 -8.06 -4.15 -0.20
CA LEU A 75 -8.18 -5.62 -0.07
C LEU A 75 -7.24 -6.15 1.02
N VAL A 76 -5.97 -5.73 0.99
CA VAL A 76 -4.97 -6.10 2.00
C VAL A 76 -5.42 -5.64 3.39
N PHE A 77 -5.95 -4.42 3.48
CA PHE A 77 -6.48 -3.90 4.74
C PHE A 77 -7.57 -4.81 5.32
N LEU A 78 -8.56 -5.18 4.51
CA LEU A 78 -9.64 -6.07 4.94
C LEU A 78 -9.12 -7.46 5.33
N VAL A 79 -8.21 -8.06 4.56
CA VAL A 79 -7.59 -9.36 4.93
C VAL A 79 -6.90 -9.28 6.29
N VAL A 80 -6.12 -8.22 6.53
CA VAL A 80 -5.40 -8.05 7.80
C VAL A 80 -6.37 -7.90 8.96
N LEU A 81 -7.49 -7.19 8.79
CA LEU A 81 -8.52 -7.13 9.84
C LEU A 81 -9.12 -8.48 10.16
N MET A 82 -9.42 -9.28 9.14
CA MET A 82 -9.95 -10.62 9.35
C MET A 82 -8.95 -11.51 10.10
N ILE A 83 -7.66 -11.45 9.74
CA ILE A 83 -6.60 -12.18 10.46
C ILE A 83 -6.51 -11.74 11.93
N ILE A 84 -6.68 -10.44 12.22
CA ILE A 84 -6.70 -9.93 13.60
C ILE A 84 -7.88 -10.53 14.37
N THR A 85 -9.07 -10.58 13.78
CA THR A 85 -10.24 -11.21 14.39
C THR A 85 -10.03 -12.70 14.61
N ASP A 86 -9.46 -13.42 13.64
CA ASP A 86 -9.14 -14.85 13.79
C ASP A 86 -8.12 -15.07 14.93
N CYS A 87 -7.15 -14.18 15.10
CA CYS A 87 -6.20 -14.23 16.22
C CYS A 87 -6.92 -14.06 17.57
N VAL A 88 -7.87 -13.13 17.67
CA VAL A 88 -8.68 -12.92 18.87
C VAL A 88 -9.50 -14.18 19.19
N GLU A 89 -10.15 -14.77 18.20
CA GLU A 89 -10.95 -15.99 18.38
C GLU A 89 -10.09 -17.17 18.82
N TYR A 90 -8.90 -17.32 18.24
CA TYR A 90 -7.94 -18.33 18.67
C TYR A 90 -7.44 -18.10 20.11
N ASP A 91 -7.21 -16.85 20.48
CA ASP A 91 -6.78 -16.48 21.83
C ASP A 91 -7.89 -16.75 22.86
N GLN A 92 -9.16 -16.45 22.52
CA GLN A 92 -10.33 -16.84 23.31
C GLN A 92 -10.40 -18.36 23.51
N TRP A 93 -10.18 -19.14 22.45
CA TRP A 93 -10.21 -20.59 22.52
C TRP A 93 -9.11 -21.15 23.45
N LYS A 94 -7.93 -20.52 23.46
CA LYS A 94 -6.78 -21.00 24.23
C LYS A 94 -6.73 -20.50 25.68
N LEU A 95 -7.14 -19.26 25.93
CA LEU A 95 -7.03 -18.58 27.22
C LEU A 95 -8.35 -18.45 27.97
N GLY A 96 -9.49 -18.68 27.31
CA GLY A 96 -10.83 -18.59 27.92
C GLY A 96 -11.32 -17.16 28.22
N HIS A 97 -10.53 -16.13 27.89
CA HIS A 97 -10.87 -14.71 28.08
C HIS A 97 -10.74 -13.93 26.77
N ARG A 98 -11.47 -12.81 26.64
CA ARG A 98 -11.57 -12.02 25.39
C ARG A 98 -10.69 -10.77 25.45
N ASP A 99 -9.43 -10.91 25.04
CA ASP A 99 -8.50 -9.78 24.98
C ASP A 99 -8.55 -9.05 23.62
N GLU A 100 -9.76 -8.70 23.20
CA GLU A 100 -10.02 -7.99 21.95
C GLU A 100 -9.41 -6.61 21.89
N ALA A 101 -9.52 -5.87 22.99
CA ALA A 101 -9.05 -4.50 23.06
C ALA A 101 -7.54 -4.41 22.82
N LEU A 102 -6.77 -5.39 23.32
CA LEU A 102 -5.33 -5.45 23.16
C LEU A 102 -4.95 -5.69 21.70
N THR A 103 -5.56 -6.68 21.05
CA THR A 103 -5.26 -7.01 19.65
C THR A 103 -5.75 -5.92 18.68
N LEU A 104 -6.94 -5.36 18.91
CA LEU A 104 -7.50 -4.29 18.07
C LEU A 104 -6.75 -2.96 18.21
N SER A 105 -6.11 -2.70 19.35
CA SER A 105 -5.31 -1.48 19.57
C SER A 105 -4.06 -1.39 18.68
N VAL A 106 -3.57 -2.51 18.17
CA VAL A 106 -2.41 -2.57 17.26
C VAL A 106 -2.71 -1.90 15.92
N ARG A 107 -3.97 -1.94 15.45
CA ARG A 107 -4.35 -1.36 14.15
C ARG A 107 -4.15 0.16 14.11
N PRO A 108 -4.76 0.97 15.02
CA PRO A 108 -4.50 2.42 15.04
C PRO A 108 -3.02 2.77 15.22
N LEU A 109 -2.27 1.95 15.94
CA LEU A 109 -0.83 2.14 16.13
C LEU A 109 -0.07 1.94 14.81
N LEU A 110 -0.38 0.88 14.06
CA LEU A 110 0.18 0.65 12.72
C LEU A 110 -0.21 1.78 11.76
N ASP A 111 -1.47 2.23 11.76
CA ASP A 111 -1.93 3.33 10.90
C ASP A 111 -1.17 4.63 11.19
N LYS A 112 -0.95 4.96 12.47
CA LYS A 112 -0.16 6.13 12.88
C LYS A 112 1.32 5.99 12.47
N PHE A 113 1.88 4.79 12.59
CA PHE A 113 3.27 4.53 12.22
C PHE A 113 3.48 4.66 10.70
N VAL A 114 2.56 4.12 9.89
CA VAL A 114 2.57 4.28 8.43
C VAL A 114 2.42 5.77 8.05
N GLY A 115 1.53 6.50 8.74
CA GLY A 115 1.40 7.95 8.55
C GLY A 115 2.69 8.71 8.86
N ALA A 116 3.41 8.35 9.93
CA ALA A 116 4.68 8.96 10.29
C ALA A 116 5.78 8.70 9.25
N ILE A 117 5.90 7.45 8.76
CA ILE A 117 6.86 7.10 7.69
C ILE A 117 6.52 7.85 6.40
N SER A 118 5.25 7.95 6.05
CA SER A 118 4.81 8.69 4.85
C SER A 118 5.22 10.17 4.93
N ASN A 119 5.06 10.79 6.10
CA ASN A 119 5.50 12.16 6.34
C ASN A 119 7.03 12.32 6.26
N LEU A 120 7.80 11.32 6.70
CA LEU A 120 9.26 11.32 6.57
C LEU A 120 9.68 11.33 5.09
N VAL A 121 9.03 10.52 4.24
CA VAL A 121 9.30 10.47 2.80
C VAL A 121 8.97 11.82 2.13
N ILE A 122 7.85 12.44 2.50
CA ILE A 122 7.49 13.79 2.02
C ILE A 122 8.52 14.83 2.49
N GLY A 123 9.00 14.73 3.73
CA GLY A 123 10.06 15.58 4.27
C GLY A 123 11.38 15.46 3.49
N ALA A 124 11.75 14.25 3.07
CA ALA A 124 12.92 14.03 2.21
C ALA A 124 12.74 14.67 0.82
N ALA A 125 11.53 14.68 0.28
CA ALA A 125 11.20 15.36 -0.98
C ALA A 125 11.37 16.89 -0.87
N VAL A 126 10.88 17.46 0.23
CA VAL A 126 11.04 18.88 0.55
C VAL A 126 12.53 19.24 0.71
N ALA A 127 13.31 18.40 1.39
CA ALA A 127 14.76 18.58 1.53
C ALA A 127 15.51 18.48 0.18
N ALA A 128 14.99 17.72 -0.77
CA ALA A 128 15.51 17.64 -2.14
C ALA A 128 15.11 18.84 -3.04
N GLY A 129 14.45 19.86 -2.48
CA GLY A 129 14.07 21.08 -3.20
C GLY A 129 12.76 20.98 -3.97
N MET A 130 11.95 19.93 -3.74
CA MET A 130 10.61 19.77 -4.33
C MET A 130 9.56 20.55 -3.52
N THR A 131 9.74 21.86 -3.40
CA THR A 131 8.79 22.75 -2.70
C THR A 131 7.86 23.47 -3.68
N THR A 132 6.79 24.05 -3.15
CA THR A 132 5.80 24.84 -3.90
C THR A 132 6.49 25.96 -4.69
N GLY A 133 6.59 25.82 -6.02
CA GLY A 133 7.24 26.79 -6.91
C GLY A 133 8.40 26.22 -7.75
N ALA A 134 8.91 25.03 -7.43
CA ALA A 134 9.96 24.39 -8.23
C ALA A 134 9.42 23.92 -9.60
N THR A 135 10.12 24.27 -10.67
CA THR A 135 9.81 23.84 -12.05
C THR A 135 10.70 22.63 -12.38
N ALA A 136 10.32 21.76 -13.32
CA ALA A 136 11.09 20.56 -13.68
C ALA A 136 12.57 20.84 -14.06
N GLY A 137 12.93 22.10 -14.38
CA GLY A 137 14.30 22.55 -14.64
C GLY A 137 15.08 23.10 -13.43
N SER A 138 14.45 23.36 -12.29
CA SER A 138 15.12 23.91 -11.09
C SER A 138 15.56 22.83 -10.10
N ILE A 139 15.28 21.55 -10.38
CA ILE A 139 15.64 20.43 -9.53
C ILE A 139 16.90 19.77 -10.11
N THR A 140 17.95 19.70 -9.29
CA THR A 140 19.22 19.04 -9.65
C THR A 140 18.98 17.57 -9.96
N LYS A 141 19.62 17.03 -11.01
CA LYS A 141 19.51 15.60 -11.40
C LYS A 141 19.79 14.65 -10.23
N ALA A 142 20.70 15.02 -9.32
CA ALA A 142 20.98 14.29 -8.09
C ALA A 142 19.80 14.25 -7.11
N GLY A 143 19.03 15.34 -6.97
CA GLY A 143 17.84 15.41 -6.12
C GLY A 143 16.69 14.54 -6.65
N ILE A 144 16.53 14.47 -7.98
CA ILE A 144 15.55 13.58 -8.63
C ILE A 144 15.89 12.11 -8.39
N ILE A 145 17.18 11.75 -8.47
CA ILE A 145 17.64 10.36 -8.25
C ILE A 145 17.47 9.97 -6.78
N SER A 146 17.90 10.82 -5.83
CA SER A 146 17.71 10.58 -4.40
C SER A 146 16.22 10.49 -4.04
N PHE A 147 15.36 11.32 -4.63
CA PHE A 147 13.91 11.26 -4.44
C PHE A 147 13.32 9.94 -4.97
N LYS A 148 13.67 9.53 -6.20
CA LYS A 148 13.21 8.26 -6.77
C LYS A 148 13.63 7.06 -5.91
N LEU A 149 14.84 7.08 -5.35
CA LEU A 149 15.31 6.03 -4.45
C LEU A 149 14.47 5.95 -3.16
N HIS A 150 14.19 7.08 -2.51
CA HIS A 150 13.41 7.07 -1.27
C HIS A 150 11.92 6.76 -1.50
N VAL A 151 11.34 7.18 -2.63
CA VAL A 151 9.91 7.00 -2.92
C VAL A 151 9.60 5.63 -3.53
N PHE A 152 10.50 5.06 -4.33
CA PHE A 152 10.23 3.76 -4.97
C PHE A 152 11.04 2.61 -4.37
N ALA A 153 12.35 2.79 -4.12
CA ALA A 153 13.19 1.66 -3.67
C ALA A 153 12.92 1.27 -2.22
N LEU A 154 12.66 2.25 -1.34
CA LEU A 154 12.37 1.98 0.07
C LEU A 154 11.04 1.25 0.27
N PRO A 155 9.89 1.67 -0.32
CA PRO A 155 8.65 0.90 -0.22
C PRO A 155 8.76 -0.49 -0.87
N PHE A 156 9.46 -0.62 -2.00
CA PHE A 156 9.67 -1.90 -2.65
C PHE A 156 10.42 -2.89 -1.75
N ALA A 157 11.50 -2.45 -1.11
CA ALA A 157 12.25 -3.26 -0.16
C ALA A 157 11.40 -3.67 1.06
N LEU A 158 10.59 -2.75 1.59
CA LEU A 158 9.71 -3.02 2.74
C LEU A 158 8.58 -4.00 2.39
N ILE A 159 8.02 -3.93 1.17
CA ILE A 159 6.99 -4.86 0.70
C ILE A 159 7.57 -6.27 0.54
N ILE A 160 8.76 -6.39 -0.05
CA ILE A 160 9.46 -7.68 -0.17
C ILE A 160 9.74 -8.26 1.21
N LEU A 161 10.30 -7.46 2.12
CA LEU A 161 10.58 -7.90 3.50
C LEU A 161 9.30 -8.33 4.21
N SER A 162 8.20 -7.57 4.06
CA SER A 162 6.90 -7.91 4.66
C SER A 162 6.34 -9.21 4.10
N SER A 163 6.47 -9.45 2.79
CA SER A 163 6.07 -10.70 2.16
C SER A 163 6.84 -11.89 2.74
N PHE A 164 8.16 -11.76 2.91
CA PHE A 164 9.00 -12.78 3.54
C PHE A 164 8.63 -13.03 5.00
N VAL A 165 8.44 -11.96 5.80
CA VAL A 165 8.03 -12.08 7.20
C VAL A 165 6.67 -12.77 7.30
N PHE A 166 5.70 -12.39 6.46
CA PHE A 166 4.38 -13.01 6.44
C PHE A 166 4.46 -14.49 6.06
N PHE A 167 5.28 -14.84 5.06
CA PHE A 167 5.49 -16.23 4.65
C PHE A 167 6.05 -17.11 5.78
N PHE A 168 7.00 -16.60 6.56
CA PHE A 168 7.64 -17.37 7.65
C PHE A 168 6.89 -17.35 8.98
N ARG A 169 6.21 -16.24 9.31
CA ARG A 169 5.57 -16.03 10.62
C ARG A 169 4.10 -16.41 10.63
N VAL A 170 3.36 -16.22 9.54
CA VAL A 170 1.93 -16.53 9.50
C VAL A 170 1.74 -17.98 9.09
N LYS A 171 1.66 -18.83 10.11
CA LYS A 171 1.35 -20.27 10.00
C LYS A 171 -0.14 -20.58 10.18
N LEU A 172 -0.94 -19.59 10.55
CA LEU A 172 -2.39 -19.71 10.65
C LEU A 172 -2.96 -19.72 9.23
N THR A 173 -2.96 -20.91 8.65
CA THR A 173 -3.97 -21.28 7.67
C THR A 173 -5.21 -21.64 8.46
N GLU A 174 -6.33 -20.94 8.22
CA GLU A 174 -7.60 -21.68 8.21
C GLU A 174 -7.42 -22.96 7.37
#